data_AF-A0A397JUM3-F1
#
_entry.id   AF-A0A397JUM3-F1
#
_cell.length_a   1.000
_cell.length_b   1.000
_cell.length_c   1.000
_cell.angle_alpha   90.00
_cell.angle_beta   90.00
_cell.angle_gamma   90.00
#
_symmetry.space_group_name_H-M   'P 1'
#
loop_
_entity.id
_entity.type
_entity.pdbx_description
1 polymer ?
#
loop_
_entity_poly.entity_id
_entity_poly.type
_entity_poly.pdbx_seq_one_letter_code
_entity_poly.pdbx_strand_id
1 'polypeptide(L)'
;MSTLPTVEQVRSWNRENIIAFLQNKKDSLDLEDRDINIIYNQRVKGSTFLDCTAAAFERWGIPGGPAIAIEKLINEIKGEQPVVEYYGGGKKIENERLKNFWKALKDTKFHIDDDEFFQLPKDAHFFGSNEKPSIIYIRKCYNDLLNIVLDDNIRRLRISGNPGIGKTFFGYYLLYHLALSNKTIIYDIHTMSESNQVILFEQEKAFYLHRTHDANEIRRYLDDSNVWHIVDGKKADEVDAKTILICSPMKYYYKGFDKYIGTTIRYMPVWEWEEIDACRVMIYNHLKESEIYQLFLKWGGIPRFVLEKASDQTQQNLLEEAIARCDEKIFNYIGENDIRDEVSHKLIHICTNPLIDESEDDGSDIEIESGGG
;
A
#
# COMPACT_ATOMS: atom_id res chain seq x y z
N MET A 1 9.90 -37.86 -29.94
CA MET A 1 10.24 -36.57 -29.31
C MET A 1 10.24 -35.52 -30.41
N SER A 2 9.21 -34.66 -30.47
CA SER A 2 9.21 -33.55 -31.42
C SER A 2 10.07 -32.42 -30.84
N THR A 3 11.13 -32.07 -31.56
CA THR A 3 11.97 -30.91 -31.27
C THR A 3 11.14 -29.64 -31.41
N LEU A 4 11.24 -28.72 -30.44
CA LEU A 4 10.62 -27.40 -30.55
C LEU A 4 11.16 -26.67 -31.79
N PRO A 5 10.33 -25.87 -32.48
CA PRO A 5 10.77 -25.05 -33.60
C PRO A 5 11.76 -23.97 -33.14
N THR A 6 12.66 -23.54 -34.01
CA THR A 6 13.54 -22.39 -33.71
C THR A 6 12.79 -21.06 -33.85
N VAL A 7 13.31 -19.99 -33.23
CA VAL A 7 12.76 -18.63 -33.34
C VAL A 7 12.63 -18.19 -34.79
N GLU A 8 13.64 -18.45 -35.62
CA GLU A 8 13.62 -18.10 -37.05
C GLU A 8 12.54 -18.85 -37.82
N GLN A 9 12.30 -20.12 -37.47
CA GLN A 9 11.22 -20.90 -38.06
C GLN A 9 9.86 -20.31 -37.67
N VAL A 10 9.64 -20.01 -36.39
CA VAL A 10 8.37 -19.45 -35.91
C VAL A 10 8.12 -18.07 -36.51
N ARG A 11 9.15 -17.22 -36.66
CA ARG A 11 9.00 -15.90 -37.32
C ARG A 11 8.47 -15.98 -38.75
N SER A 12 8.75 -17.08 -39.46
CA SER A 12 8.28 -17.30 -40.84
C SER A 12 6.82 -17.77 -40.94
N TRP A 13 6.20 -18.15 -39.81
CA TRP A 13 4.88 -18.78 -39.79
C TRP A 13 3.74 -17.83 -40.12
N ASN A 14 2.82 -18.33 -40.95
CA ASN A 14 1.51 -17.73 -41.15
C ASN A 14 0.53 -18.20 -40.06
N ARG A 15 -0.71 -17.70 -40.13
CA ARG A 15 -1.75 -17.99 -39.14
C ARG A 15 -2.07 -19.50 -39.09
N GLU A 16 -2.09 -20.16 -40.24
CA GLU A 16 -2.39 -21.59 -40.37
C GLU A 16 -1.31 -22.45 -39.71
N ASN A 17 -0.03 -22.05 -39.82
CA ASN A 17 1.08 -22.71 -39.14
C ASN A 17 0.96 -22.60 -37.61
N ILE A 18 0.54 -21.43 -37.10
CA ILE A 18 0.34 -21.21 -35.65
C ILE A 18 -0.76 -22.12 -35.11
N ILE A 19 -1.90 -22.22 -35.81
CA ILE A 19 -3.00 -23.09 -35.39
C ILE A 19 -2.61 -24.55 -35.46
N ALA A 20 -1.94 -25.00 -36.53
CA ALA A 20 -1.47 -26.37 -36.63
C ALA A 20 -0.51 -26.73 -35.48
N PHE A 21 0.36 -25.79 -35.09
CA PHE A 21 1.27 -25.95 -33.97
C PHE A 21 0.54 -26.05 -32.62
N LEU A 22 -0.40 -25.13 -32.34
CA LEU A 22 -1.20 -25.17 -31.12
C LEU A 22 -2.11 -26.40 -31.05
N GLN A 23 -2.67 -26.85 -32.18
CA GLN A 23 -3.47 -28.07 -32.25
C GLN A 23 -2.64 -29.31 -31.91
N ASN A 24 -1.38 -29.36 -32.34
CA ASN A 24 -0.47 -30.46 -32.01
C ASN A 24 -0.09 -30.47 -30.52
N LYS A 25 -0.10 -29.31 -29.88
CA LYS A 25 0.25 -29.10 -28.47
C LYS A 25 -0.97 -28.96 -27.55
N LYS A 26 -2.18 -29.16 -28.09
CA LYS A 26 -3.47 -28.87 -27.44
C LYS A 26 -3.57 -29.51 -26.05
N ASP A 27 -3.32 -30.81 -25.96
CA ASP A 27 -3.41 -31.55 -24.69
C ASP A 27 -2.34 -31.10 -23.68
N SER A 28 -1.14 -30.77 -24.14
CA SER A 28 -0.06 -30.29 -23.26
C SER A 28 -0.25 -28.86 -22.77
N LEU A 29 -1.08 -28.07 -23.46
CA LEU A 29 -1.38 -26.67 -23.13
C LEU A 29 -2.75 -26.50 -22.47
N ASP A 30 -3.47 -27.61 -22.22
CA ASP A 30 -4.84 -27.63 -21.70
C ASP A 30 -5.82 -26.75 -22.52
N LEU A 31 -5.65 -26.73 -23.85
CA LEU A 31 -6.47 -25.93 -24.76
C LEU A 31 -7.70 -26.70 -25.24
N GLU A 32 -8.84 -26.02 -25.34
CA GLU A 32 -10.01 -26.51 -26.08
C GLU A 32 -10.03 -25.95 -27.53
N ASP A 33 -10.84 -26.53 -28.41
CA ASP A 33 -10.94 -26.03 -29.80
C ASP A 33 -11.49 -24.59 -29.84
N ARG A 34 -12.28 -24.17 -28.84
CA ARG A 34 -12.73 -22.79 -28.70
C ARG A 34 -11.58 -21.82 -28.47
N ASP A 35 -10.57 -22.21 -27.70
CA ASP A 35 -9.42 -21.37 -27.34
C ASP A 35 -8.52 -21.15 -28.55
N ILE A 36 -8.30 -22.22 -29.31
CA ILE A 36 -7.56 -22.17 -30.57
C ILE A 36 -8.30 -21.29 -31.60
N ASN A 37 -9.64 -21.35 -31.65
CA ASN A 37 -10.45 -20.48 -32.50
C ASN A 37 -10.37 -19.00 -32.07
N ILE A 38 -10.31 -18.71 -30.77
CA ILE A 38 -10.08 -17.35 -30.25
C ILE A 38 -8.75 -16.80 -30.79
N ILE A 39 -7.65 -17.56 -30.65
CA ILE A 39 -6.32 -17.17 -31.14
C ILE A 39 -6.32 -17.02 -32.66
N TYR A 40 -6.99 -17.94 -33.37
CA TYR A 40 -7.16 -17.82 -34.82
C TYR A 40 -7.80 -16.47 -35.13
N ASN A 41 -8.93 -16.11 -34.54
CA ASN A 41 -9.66 -14.88 -34.85
C ASN A 41 -8.89 -13.58 -34.60
N GLN A 42 -7.83 -13.61 -33.78
CA GLN A 42 -6.92 -12.49 -33.57
C GLN A 42 -5.94 -12.23 -34.74
N ARG A 43 -5.94 -13.08 -35.77
CA ARG A 43 -5.10 -12.96 -36.98
C ARG A 43 -3.59 -12.88 -36.66
N VAL A 44 -3.16 -13.67 -35.67
CA VAL A 44 -1.77 -13.70 -35.19
C VAL A 44 -0.88 -14.45 -36.20
N LYS A 45 0.26 -13.84 -36.56
CA LYS A 45 1.35 -14.46 -37.34
C LYS A 45 2.54 -14.77 -36.45
N GLY A 46 3.49 -15.55 -36.94
CA GLY A 46 4.69 -16.00 -36.25
C GLY A 46 5.40 -14.98 -35.36
N SER A 47 5.75 -13.82 -35.92
CA SER A 47 6.41 -12.74 -35.16
C SER A 47 5.54 -12.25 -34.00
N THR A 48 4.25 -12.02 -34.25
CA THR A 48 3.31 -11.52 -33.24
C THR A 48 3.06 -12.55 -32.16
N PHE A 49 3.03 -13.84 -32.52
CA PHE A 49 2.89 -14.92 -31.56
C PHE A 49 4.07 -14.95 -30.58
N LEU A 50 5.29 -14.79 -31.06
CA LEU A 50 6.47 -14.70 -30.20
C LEU A 50 6.43 -13.50 -29.25
N ASP A 51 5.75 -12.41 -29.62
CA ASP A 51 5.64 -11.22 -28.77
C ASP A 51 4.45 -11.25 -27.79
N CYS A 52 3.64 -12.31 -27.81
CA CYS A 52 2.47 -12.43 -26.93
C CYS A 52 2.85 -12.86 -25.51
N THR A 53 2.07 -12.38 -24.54
CA THR A 53 2.16 -12.71 -23.12
C THR A 53 0.87 -13.36 -22.63
N ALA A 54 0.86 -13.98 -21.45
CA ALA A 54 -0.37 -14.54 -20.87
C ALA A 54 -1.48 -13.48 -20.77
N ALA A 55 -1.15 -12.25 -20.39
CA ALA A 55 -2.08 -11.13 -20.32
C ALA A 55 -2.74 -10.80 -21.69
N ALA A 56 -2.00 -10.96 -22.79
CA ALA A 56 -2.56 -10.76 -24.13
C ALA A 56 -3.60 -11.84 -24.46
N PHE A 57 -3.32 -13.10 -24.11
CA PHE A 57 -4.23 -14.23 -24.32
C PHE A 57 -5.47 -14.15 -23.41
N GLU A 58 -5.31 -13.80 -22.14
CA GLU A 58 -6.42 -13.59 -21.21
C GLU A 58 -7.36 -12.48 -21.68
N ARG A 59 -6.80 -11.37 -22.18
CA ARG A 59 -7.59 -10.28 -22.78
C ARG A 59 -8.41 -10.73 -24.00
N TRP A 60 -7.97 -11.77 -24.70
CA TRP A 60 -8.71 -12.35 -25.83
C TRP A 60 -9.78 -13.36 -25.40
N GLY A 61 -9.83 -13.69 -24.10
CA GLY A 61 -10.80 -14.63 -23.53
C GLY A 61 -10.27 -16.05 -23.35
N ILE A 62 -8.94 -16.26 -23.44
CA ILE A 62 -8.32 -17.54 -23.10
C ILE A 62 -8.26 -17.66 -21.56
N PRO A 63 -8.65 -18.81 -20.97
CA PRO A 63 -8.49 -19.02 -19.53
C PRO A 63 -7.02 -18.88 -19.08
N GLY A 64 -6.80 -18.40 -17.86
CA GLY A 64 -5.45 -18.05 -17.38
C GLY A 64 -4.45 -19.21 -17.38
N GLY A 65 -4.89 -20.44 -17.08
CA GLY A 65 -4.04 -21.64 -17.13
C GLY A 65 -3.42 -21.87 -18.52
N PRO A 66 -4.25 -22.06 -19.57
CA PRO A 66 -3.77 -22.18 -20.94
C PRO A 66 -3.00 -20.95 -21.45
N ALA A 67 -3.39 -19.73 -21.05
CA ALA A 67 -2.67 -18.51 -21.41
C ALA A 67 -1.21 -18.50 -20.91
N ILE A 68 -1.00 -18.89 -19.64
CA ILE A 68 0.32 -19.04 -19.03
C ILE A 68 1.11 -20.16 -19.71
N ALA A 69 0.46 -21.30 -20.02
CA ALA A 69 1.10 -22.42 -20.70
C ALA A 69 1.61 -22.04 -22.11
N ILE A 70 0.85 -21.24 -22.86
CA ILE A 70 1.26 -20.73 -24.17
C ILE A 70 2.46 -19.78 -24.05
N GLU A 71 2.44 -18.84 -23.09
CA GLU A 71 3.56 -17.92 -22.86
C GLU A 71 4.86 -18.67 -22.49
N LYS A 72 4.76 -19.71 -21.65
CA LYS A 72 5.91 -20.58 -21.33
C LYS A 72 6.48 -21.26 -22.56
N LEU A 73 5.61 -21.83 -23.39
CA LEU A 73 6.02 -22.46 -24.66
C LEU A 73 6.72 -21.46 -25.59
N ILE A 74 6.24 -20.21 -25.65
CA ILE A 74 6.88 -19.13 -26.42
C ILE A 74 8.29 -18.84 -25.87
N ASN A 75 8.45 -18.76 -24.55
CA ASN A 75 9.73 -18.47 -23.92
C ASN A 75 10.72 -19.64 -24.10
N GLU A 76 10.26 -20.89 -24.03
CA GLU A 76 11.05 -22.07 -24.38
C GLU A 76 11.54 -22.02 -25.83
N ILE A 77 10.69 -21.63 -26.78
CA ILE A 77 11.06 -21.45 -28.19
C ILE A 77 12.12 -20.35 -28.35
N LYS A 78 12.04 -19.27 -27.57
CA LYS A 78 13.03 -18.18 -27.55
C LYS A 78 14.38 -18.58 -26.94
N GLY A 79 14.47 -19.77 -26.34
CA GLY A 79 15.65 -20.17 -25.56
C GLY A 79 15.80 -19.36 -24.27
N GLU A 80 14.73 -18.70 -23.83
CA GLU A 80 14.66 -18.09 -22.51
C GLU A 80 14.53 -19.23 -21.50
N GLN A 81 15.46 -19.30 -20.53
CA GLN A 81 15.44 -20.38 -19.56
C GLN A 81 14.12 -20.36 -18.78
N PRO A 82 13.51 -21.53 -18.53
CA PRO A 82 12.21 -21.61 -17.90
C PRO A 82 12.25 -20.94 -16.53
N VAL A 83 11.32 -20.02 -16.29
CA VAL A 83 10.95 -19.61 -14.93
C VAL A 83 10.38 -20.87 -14.29
N VAL A 84 11.20 -21.50 -13.46
CA VAL A 84 10.92 -22.81 -12.85
C VAL A 84 9.59 -22.77 -12.11
N GLU A 85 8.65 -23.59 -12.57
CA GLU A 85 7.44 -23.94 -11.82
C GLU A 85 7.85 -24.81 -10.63
N TYR A 86 7.60 -24.32 -9.42
CA TYR A 86 7.58 -25.16 -8.22
C TYR A 86 6.14 -25.25 -7.72
N TYR A 87 5.51 -26.41 -7.94
CA TYR A 87 4.47 -26.89 -7.04
C TYR A 87 5.15 -27.25 -5.72
N GLY A 88 5.02 -26.39 -4.72
CA GLY A 88 5.52 -26.60 -3.36
C GLY A 88 7.05 -26.44 -3.24
N GLY A 89 7.47 -25.34 -2.62
CA GLY A 89 8.86 -25.15 -2.19
C GLY A 89 9.76 -24.37 -3.16
N GLY A 90 9.25 -23.32 -3.80
CA GLY A 90 10.08 -22.37 -4.55
C GLY A 90 11.10 -21.69 -3.63
N LYS A 91 12.37 -21.67 -4.06
CA LYS A 91 13.45 -20.94 -3.37
C LYS A 91 13.05 -19.46 -3.32
N LYS A 92 12.82 -18.94 -2.10
CA LYS A 92 12.56 -17.51 -1.88
C LYS A 92 13.64 -16.69 -2.57
N ILE A 93 13.31 -15.98 -3.64
CA ILE A 93 14.23 -15.03 -4.25
C ILE A 93 14.19 -13.80 -3.37
N GLU A 94 15.21 -13.67 -2.53
CA GLU A 94 15.40 -12.51 -1.68
C GLU A 94 15.61 -11.29 -2.59
N ASN A 95 14.74 -10.29 -2.45
CA ASN A 95 14.89 -9.05 -3.20
C ASN A 95 15.99 -8.22 -2.53
N GLU A 96 17.17 -8.14 -3.17
CA GLU A 96 18.33 -7.47 -2.59
C GLU A 96 18.05 -6.02 -2.17
N ARG A 97 17.23 -5.27 -2.93
CA ARG A 97 16.87 -3.90 -2.54
C ARG A 97 16.00 -3.87 -1.29
N LEU A 98 15.01 -4.76 -1.21
CA LEU A 98 14.12 -4.86 -0.06
C LEU A 98 14.88 -5.35 1.19
N LYS A 99 15.79 -6.32 1.03
CA LYS A 99 16.69 -6.79 2.09
C LYS A 99 17.61 -5.67 2.58
N ASN A 100 18.21 -4.93 1.66
CA ASN A 100 19.06 -3.78 1.99
C ASN A 100 18.27 -2.71 2.74
N PHE A 101 17.03 -2.43 2.32
CA PHE A 101 16.12 -1.57 3.07
C PHE A 101 15.87 -2.10 4.48
N TRP A 102 15.51 -3.37 4.63
CA TRP A 102 15.20 -3.95 5.93
C TRP A 102 16.39 -3.92 6.89
N LYS A 103 17.58 -4.22 6.37
CA LYS A 103 18.83 -4.08 7.12
C LYS A 103 19.15 -2.63 7.46
N ALA A 104 19.01 -1.72 6.50
CA ALA A 104 19.22 -0.29 6.72
C ALA A 104 18.28 0.26 7.80
N LEU A 105 17.04 -0.22 7.85
CA LEU A 105 16.06 0.17 8.86
C LEU A 105 16.57 -0.18 10.28
N LYS A 106 17.15 -1.38 10.47
CA LYS A 106 17.73 -1.80 11.76
C LYS A 106 19.02 -1.08 12.11
N ASP A 107 19.84 -0.78 11.11
CA ASP A 107 21.14 -0.12 11.29
C ASP A 107 20.99 1.40 11.52
N THR A 108 19.81 1.96 11.24
CA THR A 108 19.51 3.39 11.45
C THR A 108 19.46 3.71 12.95
N LYS A 109 20.32 4.63 13.38
CA LYS A 109 20.23 5.25 14.70
C LYS A 109 19.25 6.42 14.64
N PHE A 110 18.26 6.40 15.51
CA PHE A 110 17.24 7.42 15.62
C PHE A 110 16.88 7.59 17.10
N HIS A 111 16.92 8.82 17.59
CA HIS A 111 16.60 9.19 18.96
C HIS A 111 15.18 9.75 19.01
N ILE A 112 14.23 8.93 19.45
CA ILE A 112 12.78 9.20 19.39
C ILE A 112 12.38 10.55 20.00
N ASP A 113 13.06 10.97 21.06
CA ASP A 113 12.74 12.18 21.81
C ASP A 113 13.44 13.44 21.24
N ASP A 114 14.51 13.26 20.45
CA ASP A 114 15.38 14.35 19.99
C ASP A 114 15.28 14.60 18.47
N ASP A 115 14.96 13.55 17.69
CA ASP A 115 15.01 13.58 16.24
C ASP A 115 13.60 13.74 15.64
N GLU A 116 13.36 14.83 14.92
CA GLU A 116 12.11 15.06 14.17
C GLU A 116 12.11 14.38 12.79
N PHE A 117 13.27 13.92 12.32
CA PHE A 117 13.44 13.37 10.98
C PHE A 117 14.11 12.01 11.02
N PHE A 118 13.41 11.01 10.49
CA PHE A 118 13.96 9.67 10.32
C PHE A 118 14.53 9.54 8.89
N GLN A 119 15.86 9.48 8.79
CA GLN A 119 16.59 9.37 7.52
C GLN A 119 17.28 8.00 7.42
N LEU A 120 16.95 7.25 6.37
CA LEU A 120 17.64 6.00 6.05
C LEU A 120 19.08 6.25 5.53
N PRO A 121 20.05 5.37 5.84
CA PRO A 121 21.44 5.51 5.41
C PRO A 121 21.66 5.13 3.93
N LYS A 122 22.75 5.65 3.34
CA LYS A 122 23.37 5.16 2.08
C LYS A 122 22.39 4.93 0.91
N ASP A 123 21.69 5.99 0.50
CA ASP A 123 20.72 6.00 -0.60
C ASP A 123 19.61 4.94 -0.48
N ALA A 124 19.37 4.40 0.73
CA ALA A 124 18.28 3.47 0.95
C ALA A 124 16.95 4.23 0.94
N HIS A 125 15.96 3.62 0.29
CA HIS A 125 14.60 4.10 0.25
C HIS A 125 13.66 3.08 0.89
N PHE A 126 12.53 3.53 1.42
CA PHE A 126 11.52 2.64 1.99
C PHE A 126 11.10 1.56 0.97
N PHE A 127 11.03 0.30 1.42
CA PHE A 127 10.80 -0.89 0.60
C PHE A 127 11.81 -1.13 -0.54
N GLY A 128 12.94 -0.42 -0.56
CA GLY A 128 13.96 -0.54 -1.61
C GLY A 128 13.52 0.03 -2.97
N SER A 129 12.53 0.93 -2.99
CA SER A 129 12.05 1.59 -4.21
C SER A 129 12.41 3.07 -4.22
N ASN A 130 13.05 3.53 -5.29
CA ASN A 130 13.44 4.94 -5.47
C ASN A 130 12.25 5.90 -5.57
N GLU A 131 11.04 5.38 -5.80
CA GLU A 131 9.80 6.17 -5.78
C GLU A 131 9.30 6.44 -4.35
N LYS A 132 9.85 5.73 -3.37
CA LYS A 132 9.53 5.93 -1.96
C LYS A 132 10.55 6.86 -1.32
N PRO A 133 10.18 7.58 -0.25
CA PRO A 133 11.12 8.49 0.41
C PRO A 133 12.30 7.74 1.02
N SER A 134 13.39 8.46 1.26
CA SER A 134 14.51 8.04 2.12
C SER A 134 14.50 8.75 3.49
N ILE A 135 13.70 9.82 3.61
CA ILE A 135 13.50 10.62 4.82
C ILE A 135 12.00 10.80 5.10
N ILE A 136 11.60 10.71 6.37
CA ILE A 136 10.25 11.05 6.81
C ILE A 136 10.31 11.96 8.03
N TYR A 137 9.35 12.88 8.14
CA TYR A 137 9.11 13.67 9.34
C TYR A 137 8.32 12.84 10.35
N ILE A 138 8.79 12.79 11.60
CA ILE A 138 8.16 12.07 12.70
C ILE A 138 7.32 13.04 13.51
N ARG A 139 6.00 12.89 13.36
CA ARG A 139 5.02 13.73 14.03
C ARG A 139 4.90 13.35 15.49
N LYS A 140 4.60 14.31 16.37
CA LYS A 140 4.34 14.04 17.80
C LYS A 140 3.30 12.94 18.01
N CYS A 141 2.18 13.00 17.27
CA CYS A 141 1.13 11.99 17.34
C CYS A 141 1.55 10.57 16.93
N TYR A 142 2.68 10.40 16.25
CA TYR A 142 3.19 9.06 15.92
C TYR A 142 3.65 8.33 17.17
N ASN A 143 4.22 9.01 18.15
CA ASN A 143 4.64 8.38 19.41
C ASN A 143 3.43 7.92 20.24
N ASP A 144 2.37 8.73 20.29
CA ASP A 144 1.13 8.37 20.98
C ASP A 144 0.47 7.14 20.34
N LEU A 145 0.37 7.14 19.00
CA LEU A 145 -0.16 6.01 18.25
C LEU A 145 0.73 4.77 18.40
N LEU A 146 2.05 4.92 18.44
CA LEU A 146 2.99 3.83 18.67
C LEU A 146 2.75 3.18 20.04
N ASN A 147 2.60 3.97 21.10
CA ASN A 147 2.34 3.47 22.45
C ASN A 147 1.06 2.61 22.49
N ILE A 148 -0.01 3.06 21.83
CA ILE A 148 -1.26 2.30 21.70
C ILE A 148 -1.05 1.02 20.88
N VAL A 149 -0.33 1.13 19.75
CA VAL A 149 -0.04 -0.02 18.88
C VAL A 149 0.75 -1.09 19.62
N LEU A 150 1.69 -0.70 20.49
CA LEU A 150 2.56 -1.63 21.22
C LEU A 150 1.89 -2.28 22.44
N ASP A 151 0.73 -1.78 22.90
CA ASP A 151 -0.03 -2.43 23.97
C ASP A 151 -0.47 -3.86 23.56
N ASP A 152 0.02 -4.86 24.29
CA ASP A 152 -0.25 -6.28 24.02
C ASP A 152 -1.75 -6.65 24.18
N ASN A 153 -2.51 -5.86 24.95
CA ASN A 153 -3.97 -6.04 25.07
C ASN A 153 -4.72 -5.62 23.80
N ILE A 154 -4.11 -4.78 22.96
CA ILE A 154 -4.70 -4.32 21.70
C ILE A 154 -4.25 -5.25 20.58
N ARG A 155 -5.17 -6.09 20.12
CA ARG A 155 -4.93 -7.06 19.04
C ARG A 155 -5.36 -6.56 17.66
N ARG A 156 -6.34 -5.68 17.62
CA ARG A 156 -6.92 -5.11 16.39
C ARG A 156 -7.05 -3.61 16.58
N LEU A 157 -6.33 -2.84 15.76
CA LEU A 157 -6.35 -1.39 15.81
C LEU A 157 -6.60 -0.83 14.43
N ARG A 158 -7.59 0.07 14.33
CA ARG A 158 -7.79 0.93 13.16
C ARG A 158 -7.22 2.30 13.43
N ILE A 159 -6.39 2.79 12.51
CA ILE A 159 -5.91 4.16 12.47
C ILE A 159 -6.45 4.82 11.20
N SER A 160 -7.29 5.83 11.36
CA SER A 160 -7.88 6.58 10.25
C SER A 160 -7.57 8.07 10.32
N GLY A 161 -7.96 8.84 9.30
CA GLY A 161 -7.64 10.26 9.19
C GLY A 161 -7.67 10.73 7.74
N ASN A 162 -7.69 12.03 7.49
CA ASN A 162 -7.81 12.61 6.15
C ASN A 162 -6.78 12.02 5.16
N PRO A 163 -7.12 11.80 3.88
CA PRO A 163 -6.13 11.42 2.87
C PRO A 163 -4.97 12.44 2.80
N GLY A 164 -3.71 11.95 2.73
CA GLY A 164 -2.54 12.82 2.57
C GLY A 164 -1.90 13.39 3.85
N ILE A 165 -2.34 12.98 5.04
CA ILE A 165 -1.81 13.45 6.34
C ILE A 165 -0.68 12.59 6.94
N GLY A 166 -0.12 11.65 6.17
CA GLY A 166 1.05 10.86 6.59
C GLY A 166 0.75 9.51 7.27
N LYS A 167 -0.47 8.98 7.17
CA LYS A 167 -0.82 7.66 7.75
C LYS A 167 0.11 6.52 7.30
N THR A 168 0.47 6.47 6.02
CA THR A 168 1.44 5.50 5.48
C THR A 168 2.83 5.68 6.10
N PHE A 169 3.26 6.93 6.38
CA PHE A 169 4.55 7.20 7.02
C PHE A 169 4.57 6.77 8.48
N PHE A 170 3.43 6.80 9.18
CA PHE A 170 3.31 6.11 10.48
C PHE A 170 3.52 4.60 10.34
N GLY A 171 3.01 3.97 9.27
CA GLY A 171 3.30 2.55 8.97
C GLY A 171 4.80 2.26 8.81
N TYR A 172 5.54 3.20 8.21
CA TYR A 172 6.99 3.11 8.06
C TYR A 172 7.72 3.28 9.39
N TYR A 173 7.27 4.23 10.21
CA TYR A 173 7.76 4.42 11.57
C TYR A 173 7.50 3.19 12.45
N LEU A 174 6.32 2.59 12.35
CA LEU A 174 6.00 1.34 13.04
C LEU A 174 6.90 0.18 12.58
N LEU A 175 7.17 0.07 11.27
CA LEU A 175 8.11 -0.93 10.74
C LEU A 175 9.48 -0.81 11.41
N TYR A 176 9.99 0.41 11.64
CA TYR A 176 11.27 0.63 12.32
C TYR A 176 11.30 0.01 13.72
N HIS A 177 10.29 0.32 14.55
CA HIS A 177 10.20 -0.20 15.92
C HIS A 177 10.05 -1.72 15.98
N LEU A 178 9.25 -2.28 15.06
CA LEU A 178 9.07 -3.73 14.96
C LEU A 178 10.35 -4.43 14.46
N ALA A 179 11.13 -3.77 13.60
CA ALA A 179 12.43 -4.27 13.15
C ALA A 179 13.44 -4.36 14.30
N LEU A 180 13.54 -3.30 15.13
CA LEU A 180 14.40 -3.28 16.31
C LEU A 180 14.02 -4.37 17.32
N SER A 181 12.72 -4.65 17.43
CA SER A 181 12.17 -5.69 18.30
C SER A 181 12.20 -7.10 17.68
N ASN A 182 12.80 -7.26 16.50
CA ASN A 182 12.88 -8.53 15.74
C ASN A 182 11.52 -9.23 15.57
N LYS A 183 10.45 -8.47 15.35
CA LYS A 183 9.12 -9.02 15.09
C LYS A 183 9.00 -9.52 13.65
N THR A 184 8.20 -10.56 13.44
CA THR A 184 7.79 -11.02 12.11
C THR A 184 6.58 -10.23 11.65
N ILE A 185 6.60 -9.77 10.39
CA ILE A 185 5.64 -8.81 9.87
C ILE A 185 5.17 -9.24 8.48
N ILE A 186 3.86 -9.25 8.28
CA ILE A 186 3.22 -9.22 6.95
C ILE A 186 2.74 -7.79 6.72
N TYR A 187 3.35 -7.11 5.75
CA TYR A 187 2.93 -5.78 5.31
C TYR A 187 2.11 -5.88 4.02
N ASP A 188 0.87 -5.41 4.07
CA ASP A 188 -0.11 -5.50 2.99
C ASP A 188 -0.53 -4.09 2.54
N ILE A 189 0.10 -3.59 1.48
CA ILE A 189 -0.14 -2.23 0.98
C ILE A 189 -1.01 -2.24 -0.26
N HIS A 190 -1.94 -1.28 -0.36
CA HIS A 190 -2.85 -1.14 -1.49
C HIS A 190 -2.15 -1.02 -2.84
N THR A 191 -0.99 -0.35 -2.91
CA THR A 191 -0.22 -0.21 -4.16
C THR A 191 0.33 -1.54 -4.69
N MET A 192 0.34 -2.59 -3.87
CA MET A 192 0.72 -3.95 -4.29
C MET A 192 -0.50 -4.85 -4.56
N SER A 193 -1.71 -4.29 -4.57
CA SER A 193 -2.92 -5.04 -4.91
C SER A 193 -2.92 -5.47 -6.38
N GLU A 194 -2.40 -4.63 -7.29
CA GLU A 194 -2.28 -4.95 -8.71
C GLU A 194 -1.26 -6.07 -8.97
N SER A 195 -0.15 -6.08 -8.22
CA SER A 195 0.83 -7.17 -8.28
C SER A 195 0.44 -8.39 -7.44
N ASN A 196 -0.69 -8.32 -6.72
CA ASN A 196 -1.23 -9.36 -5.85
C ASN A 196 -0.20 -9.92 -4.85
N GLN A 197 0.61 -9.04 -4.27
CA GLN A 197 1.71 -9.38 -3.38
C GLN A 197 1.53 -8.81 -1.98
N VAL A 198 2.20 -9.44 -1.01
CA VAL A 198 2.47 -8.91 0.34
C VAL A 198 3.97 -8.95 0.61
N ILE A 199 4.41 -8.17 1.59
CA ILE A 199 5.81 -8.17 2.02
C ILE A 199 5.93 -8.92 3.34
N LEU A 200 6.76 -9.95 3.39
CA LEU A 200 7.16 -10.63 4.61
C LEU A 200 8.50 -10.07 5.09
N PHE A 201 8.54 -9.55 6.32
CA PHE A 201 9.78 -9.26 7.03
C PHE A 201 9.95 -10.26 8.17
N GLU A 202 11.10 -10.93 8.22
CA GLU A 202 11.41 -11.93 9.23
C GLU A 202 12.92 -11.93 9.51
N GLN A 203 13.30 -11.71 10.77
CA GLN A 203 14.70 -11.66 11.19
C GLN A 203 15.50 -10.64 10.34
N GLU A 204 16.50 -11.08 9.58
CA GLU A 204 17.33 -10.25 8.67
C GLU A 204 16.89 -10.35 7.20
N LYS A 205 15.72 -10.93 6.94
CA LYS A 205 15.25 -11.29 5.61
C LYS A 205 13.96 -10.55 5.26
N ALA A 206 13.79 -10.28 3.98
CA ALA A 206 12.59 -9.65 3.45
C ALA A 206 12.21 -10.25 2.09
N PHE A 207 10.92 -10.55 1.92
CA PHE A 207 10.40 -11.27 0.75
C PHE A 207 9.11 -10.64 0.23
N TYR A 208 8.95 -10.65 -1.10
CA TYR A 208 7.64 -10.49 -1.71
C TYR A 208 7.00 -11.86 -1.82
N LEU A 209 5.81 -12.03 -1.24
CA LEU A 209 5.01 -13.23 -1.35
C LEU A 209 3.79 -12.94 -2.22
N HIS A 210 3.53 -13.78 -3.21
CA HIS A 210 2.35 -13.66 -4.06
C HIS A 210 1.15 -14.33 -3.41
N ARG A 211 0.04 -13.60 -3.25
CA ARG A 211 -1.15 -14.06 -2.52
C ARG A 211 -1.74 -15.36 -3.02
N THR A 212 -1.63 -15.66 -4.31
CA THR A 212 -2.11 -16.91 -4.89
C THR A 212 -1.10 -18.05 -4.79
N HIS A 213 0.19 -17.77 -5.04
CA HIS A 213 1.22 -18.83 -5.14
C HIS A 213 1.72 -19.23 -3.75
N ASP A 214 1.84 -18.24 -2.85
CA ASP A 214 2.30 -18.38 -1.47
C ASP A 214 1.14 -18.36 -0.48
N ALA A 215 -0.10 -18.61 -0.93
CA ALA A 215 -1.32 -18.50 -0.12
C ALA A 215 -1.23 -19.25 1.22
N ASN A 216 -0.72 -20.49 1.16
CA ASN A 216 -0.55 -21.32 2.35
C ASN A 216 0.52 -20.78 3.31
N GLU A 217 1.60 -20.20 2.78
CA GLU A 217 2.65 -19.60 3.61
C GLU A 217 2.14 -18.32 4.27
N ILE A 218 1.53 -17.42 3.50
CA ILE A 218 0.92 -16.19 4.00
C ILE A 218 -0.09 -16.52 5.10
N ARG A 219 -0.98 -17.50 4.85
CA ARG A 219 -1.96 -17.95 5.84
C ARG A 219 -1.30 -18.45 7.13
N ARG A 220 -0.22 -19.23 7.04
CA ARG A 220 0.51 -19.70 8.24
C ARG A 220 1.06 -18.57 9.10
N TYR A 221 1.54 -17.48 8.50
CA TYR A 221 1.96 -16.30 9.26
C TYR A 221 0.77 -15.54 9.84
N LEU A 222 -0.32 -15.39 9.07
CA LEU A 222 -1.50 -14.67 9.52
C LEU A 222 -2.29 -15.41 10.61
N ASP A 223 -2.21 -16.74 10.67
CA ASP A 223 -2.78 -17.57 11.73
C ASP A 223 -1.89 -17.61 13.01
N ASP A 224 -0.72 -16.94 13.02
CA ASP A 224 0.15 -16.83 14.20
C ASP A 224 -0.06 -15.50 14.94
N SER A 225 -0.52 -15.58 16.19
CA SER A 225 -0.73 -14.42 17.06
C SER A 225 0.53 -13.60 17.38
N ASN A 226 1.74 -14.12 17.17
CA ASN A 226 2.99 -13.39 17.36
C ASN A 226 3.38 -12.53 16.14
N VAL A 227 2.74 -12.78 14.99
CA VAL A 227 2.99 -12.03 13.76
C VAL A 227 2.20 -10.72 13.78
N TRP A 228 2.82 -9.69 13.20
CA TRP A 228 2.21 -8.39 12.97
C TRP A 228 1.70 -8.30 11.54
N HIS A 229 0.43 -7.95 11.38
CA HIS A 229 -0.20 -7.72 10.10
C HIS A 229 -0.51 -6.23 9.94
N ILE A 230 0.26 -5.53 9.11
CA ILE A 230 0.05 -4.11 8.84
C ILE A 230 -0.65 -3.98 7.50
N VAL A 231 -1.87 -3.45 7.49
CA VAL A 231 -2.70 -3.29 6.29
C VAL A 231 -2.83 -1.81 5.97
N ASP A 232 -2.35 -1.38 4.81
CA ASP A 232 -2.29 0.05 4.43
C ASP A 232 -3.10 0.36 3.17
N GLY A 233 -4.19 1.10 3.34
CA GLY A 233 -5.01 1.64 2.25
C GLY A 233 -5.97 0.65 1.61
N LYS A 234 -6.22 -0.50 2.24
CA LYS A 234 -7.12 -1.55 1.75
C LYS A 234 -7.87 -2.24 2.89
N LYS A 235 -8.76 -3.17 2.55
CA LYS A 235 -9.49 -3.98 3.54
C LYS A 235 -8.55 -4.99 4.19
N ALA A 236 -8.72 -5.21 5.49
CA ALA A 236 -8.04 -6.25 6.23
C ALA A 236 -8.83 -7.56 6.22
N ASP A 237 -8.09 -8.68 6.17
CA ASP A 237 -8.62 -10.03 6.35
C ASP A 237 -8.83 -10.32 7.86
N GLU A 238 -9.75 -11.23 8.19
CA GLU A 238 -9.93 -11.73 9.56
C GLU A 238 -8.86 -12.77 9.88
N VAL A 239 -7.94 -12.43 10.78
CA VAL A 239 -6.76 -13.23 11.11
C VAL A 239 -6.43 -13.17 12.60
N ASP A 240 -5.57 -14.07 13.05
CA ASP A 240 -5.11 -14.17 14.45
C ASP A 240 -3.91 -13.24 14.75
N ALA A 241 -3.11 -12.96 13.71
CA ALA A 241 -2.02 -11.97 13.75
C ALA A 241 -2.50 -10.60 14.25
N LYS A 242 -1.62 -9.90 14.97
CA LYS A 242 -1.92 -8.55 15.51
C LYS A 242 -2.11 -7.61 14.33
N THR A 243 -3.32 -7.10 14.14
CA THR A 243 -3.67 -6.38 12.91
C THR A 243 -3.78 -4.88 13.15
N ILE A 244 -2.95 -4.12 12.43
CA ILE A 244 -2.98 -2.66 12.40
C ILE A 244 -3.50 -2.23 11.02
N LEU A 245 -4.74 -1.76 10.98
CA LEU A 245 -5.39 -1.26 9.77
C LEU A 245 -5.19 0.26 9.67
N ILE A 246 -4.42 0.69 8.67
CA ILE A 246 -4.16 2.08 8.33
C ILE A 246 -5.01 2.42 7.10
N CYS A 247 -6.02 3.29 7.23
CA CYS A 247 -6.94 3.53 6.12
C CYS A 247 -7.52 4.96 6.08
N SER A 248 -8.00 5.36 4.90
CA SER A 248 -8.85 6.55 4.72
C SER A 248 -10.13 6.44 5.56
N PRO A 249 -10.82 7.55 5.91
CA PRO A 249 -12.05 7.53 6.71
C PRO A 249 -13.27 6.98 5.95
N MET A 250 -13.07 6.38 4.78
CA MET A 250 -14.10 5.72 4.00
C MET A 250 -14.48 4.37 4.62
N LYS A 251 -15.75 4.22 5.01
CA LYS A 251 -16.29 2.99 5.60
C LYS A 251 -16.14 1.75 4.74
N TYR A 252 -15.97 1.88 3.42
CA TYR A 252 -15.63 0.75 2.57
C TYR A 252 -14.44 -0.07 3.10
N TYR A 253 -13.39 0.58 3.63
CA TYR A 253 -12.17 -0.09 4.06
C TYR A 253 -12.31 -0.81 5.41
N TYR A 254 -13.07 -0.24 6.35
CA TYR A 254 -13.05 -0.71 7.74
C TYR A 254 -14.39 -1.25 8.27
N LYS A 255 -15.50 -1.16 7.54
CA LYS A 255 -16.82 -1.59 8.03
C LYS A 255 -16.85 -3.04 8.53
N GLY A 256 -16.09 -3.93 7.90
CA GLY A 256 -15.95 -5.32 8.35
C GLY A 256 -15.07 -5.41 9.59
N PHE A 257 -13.91 -4.75 9.52
CA PHE A 257 -12.89 -4.75 10.57
C PHE A 257 -13.40 -4.24 11.94
N ASP A 258 -14.20 -3.17 11.93
CA ASP A 258 -14.76 -2.57 13.14
C ASP A 258 -15.79 -3.47 13.85
N LYS A 259 -16.27 -4.53 13.20
CA LYS A 259 -17.19 -5.50 13.82
C LYS A 259 -16.47 -6.57 14.63
N TYR A 260 -15.16 -6.72 14.45
CA TYR A 260 -14.40 -7.72 15.20
C TYR A 260 -14.32 -7.34 16.67
N ILE A 261 -14.42 -8.35 17.54
CA ILE A 261 -14.33 -8.17 18.98
C ILE A 261 -12.93 -7.63 19.33
N GLY A 262 -12.91 -6.60 20.19
CA GLY A 262 -11.67 -5.98 20.66
C GLY A 262 -11.03 -4.99 19.67
N THR A 263 -11.72 -4.60 18.59
CA THR A 263 -11.22 -3.57 17.68
C THR A 263 -11.17 -2.21 18.38
N THR A 264 -9.97 -1.65 18.47
CA THR A 264 -9.71 -0.28 18.92
C THR A 264 -9.68 0.66 17.73
N ILE A 265 -10.18 1.88 17.89
CA ILE A 265 -10.25 2.89 16.83
C ILE A 265 -9.48 4.14 17.29
N ARG A 266 -8.61 4.65 16.41
CA ARG A 266 -7.89 5.91 16.59
C ARG A 266 -7.92 6.73 15.30
N TYR A 267 -7.80 8.04 15.47
CA TYR A 267 -7.77 9.01 14.38
C TYR A 267 -6.46 9.79 14.46
N MET A 268 -5.86 10.07 13.30
CA MET A 268 -4.65 10.86 13.17
C MET A 268 -5.04 12.28 12.73
N PRO A 269 -4.60 13.33 13.44
CA PRO A 269 -4.94 14.71 13.11
C PRO A 269 -4.28 15.18 11.81
N VAL A 270 -4.81 16.27 11.26
CA VAL A 270 -4.09 17.10 10.27
C VAL A 270 -2.82 17.69 10.89
N TRP A 271 -1.94 18.23 10.06
CA TRP A 271 -0.67 18.80 10.50
C TRP A 271 -0.83 20.21 11.05
N GLU A 272 -0.09 20.52 12.11
CA GLU A 272 0.06 21.90 12.56
C GLU A 272 0.97 22.69 11.61
N TRP A 273 0.89 24.02 11.65
CA TRP A 273 1.73 24.87 10.80
C TRP A 273 3.22 24.63 11.05
N GLU A 274 3.61 24.47 12.31
CA GLU A 274 4.99 24.22 12.72
C GLU A 274 5.51 22.89 12.13
N GLU A 275 4.68 21.84 12.10
CA GLU A 275 5.02 20.56 11.45
C GLU A 275 5.24 20.74 9.93
N ILE A 276 4.36 21.52 9.29
CA ILE A 276 4.44 21.82 7.85
C ILE A 276 5.71 22.60 7.53
N ASP A 277 6.03 23.63 8.31
CA ASP A 277 7.17 24.48 8.05
C ASP A 277 8.50 23.77 8.32
N ALA A 278 8.59 22.99 9.41
CA ALA A 278 9.76 22.15 9.68
C ALA A 278 10.02 21.17 8.52
N CYS A 279 8.97 20.49 8.06
CA CYS A 279 9.05 19.57 6.92
C CYS A 279 9.40 20.30 5.61
N ARG A 280 8.87 21.52 5.39
CA ARG A 280 9.25 22.36 4.25
C ARG A 280 10.73 22.70 4.27
N VAL A 281 11.25 23.17 5.40
CA VAL A 281 12.67 23.57 5.53
C VAL A 281 13.60 22.41 5.23
N MET A 282 13.27 21.20 5.68
CA MET A 282 14.16 20.04 5.56
C MET A 282 13.97 19.25 4.26
N ILE A 283 12.72 18.96 3.86
CA ILE A 283 12.41 18.04 2.75
C ILE A 283 12.01 18.80 1.47
N TYR A 284 11.29 19.92 1.61
CA TYR A 284 10.78 20.71 0.48
C TYR A 284 11.40 22.10 0.43
N ASN A 285 12.71 22.20 0.66
CA ASN A 285 13.43 23.47 0.85
C ASN A 285 13.40 24.44 -0.35
N HIS A 286 13.02 23.93 -1.52
CA HIS A 286 12.81 24.71 -2.74
C HIS A 286 11.50 25.51 -2.71
N LEU A 287 10.57 25.19 -1.81
CA LEU A 287 9.29 25.87 -1.66
C LEU A 287 9.41 27.06 -0.71
N LYS A 288 8.82 28.20 -1.09
CA LYS A 288 8.86 29.43 -0.29
C LYS A 288 7.81 29.38 0.81
N GLU A 289 8.22 29.74 2.02
CA GLU A 289 7.35 29.80 3.22
C GLU A 289 6.04 30.54 2.95
N SER A 290 6.10 31.74 2.36
CA SER A 290 4.91 32.56 2.08
C SER A 290 3.92 31.87 1.15
N GLU A 291 4.39 31.13 0.14
CA GLU A 291 3.54 30.38 -0.79
C GLU A 291 2.89 29.19 -0.08
N ILE A 292 3.66 28.49 0.75
CA ILE A 292 3.19 27.33 1.52
C ILE A 292 2.22 27.72 2.62
N TYR A 293 2.42 28.86 3.26
CA TYR A 293 1.48 29.41 4.24
C TYR A 293 0.13 29.72 3.59
N GLN A 294 0.10 30.27 2.37
CA GLN A 294 -1.16 30.46 1.64
C GLN A 294 -1.83 29.14 1.31
N LEU A 295 -1.07 28.12 0.92
CA LEU A 295 -1.62 26.78 0.69
C LEU A 295 -2.13 26.13 1.98
N PHE A 296 -1.47 26.36 3.12
CA PHE A 296 -1.92 25.90 4.43
C PHE A 296 -3.25 26.57 4.83
N LEU A 297 -3.39 27.88 4.62
CA LEU A 297 -4.68 28.56 4.85
C LEU A 297 -5.79 28.03 3.93
N LYS A 298 -5.44 27.61 2.70
CA LYS A 298 -6.38 27.08 1.70
C LYS A 298 -6.80 25.63 1.98
N TRP A 299 -5.84 24.75 2.26
CA TRP A 299 -6.01 23.30 2.36
C TRP A 299 -5.95 22.76 3.79
N GLY A 300 -5.70 23.62 4.78
CA GLY A 300 -5.35 23.23 6.14
C GLY A 300 -4.05 22.42 6.20
N GLY A 301 -3.88 21.67 7.27
CA GLY A 301 -2.73 20.80 7.53
C GLY A 301 -2.69 19.50 6.72
N ILE A 302 -2.88 19.54 5.39
CA ILE A 302 -2.76 18.35 4.53
C ILE A 302 -1.49 18.45 3.66
N PRO A 303 -0.35 17.87 4.11
CA PRO A 303 0.94 17.98 3.42
C PRO A 303 0.93 17.57 1.96
N ARG A 304 0.06 16.62 1.56
CA ARG A 304 -0.07 16.24 0.14
C ARG A 304 -0.37 17.46 -0.73
N PHE A 305 -1.28 18.33 -0.32
CA PHE A 305 -1.66 19.50 -1.12
C PHE A 305 -0.81 20.73 -0.78
N VAL A 306 -0.35 20.83 0.47
CA VAL A 306 0.44 21.97 0.96
C VAL A 306 1.91 21.88 0.56
N LEU A 307 2.50 20.68 0.48
CA LEU A 307 3.92 20.46 0.19
C LEU A 307 4.11 19.64 -1.10
N GLU A 308 3.65 18.39 -1.13
CA GLU A 308 3.95 17.45 -2.22
C GLU A 308 3.42 17.93 -3.59
N LYS A 309 2.21 18.51 -3.61
CA LYS A 309 1.53 19.01 -4.80
C LYS A 309 1.45 20.53 -4.83
N ALA A 310 2.30 21.22 -4.10
CA ALA A 310 2.26 22.68 -3.98
C ALA A 310 2.29 23.39 -5.34
N SER A 311 3.15 22.92 -6.25
CA SER A 311 3.31 23.49 -7.60
C SER A 311 2.46 22.81 -8.69
N ASP A 312 1.61 21.84 -8.33
CA ASP A 312 0.77 21.11 -9.29
C ASP A 312 -0.61 21.77 -9.39
N GLN A 313 -0.78 22.65 -10.38
CA GLN A 313 -2.03 23.38 -10.56
C GLN A 313 -3.26 22.46 -10.74
N THR A 314 -3.09 21.28 -11.36
CA THR A 314 -4.20 20.34 -11.56
C THR A 314 -4.69 19.81 -10.22
N GLN A 315 -3.76 19.46 -9.32
CA GLN A 315 -4.10 19.03 -7.96
C GLN A 315 -4.66 20.20 -7.14
N GLN A 316 -4.13 21.41 -7.32
CA GLN A 316 -4.62 22.61 -6.63
C GLN A 316 -6.08 22.97 -6.99
N ASN A 317 -6.49 22.69 -8.24
CA ASN A 317 -7.86 22.93 -8.71
C ASN A 317 -8.89 21.96 -8.10
N LEU A 318 -8.45 20.82 -7.56
CA LEU A 318 -9.36 19.85 -6.95
C LEU A 318 -10.15 20.41 -5.75
N LEU A 319 -9.64 21.45 -5.09
CA LEU A 319 -10.40 22.13 -4.03
C LEU A 319 -11.56 22.93 -4.61
N GLU A 320 -11.31 23.70 -5.67
CA GLU A 320 -12.34 24.50 -6.33
C GLU A 320 -13.43 23.60 -6.91
N GLU A 321 -13.03 22.48 -7.52
CA GLU A 321 -13.98 21.45 -7.95
C GLU A 321 -14.78 20.86 -6.78
N ALA A 322 -14.15 20.65 -5.63
CA ALA A 322 -14.84 20.14 -4.46
C ALA A 322 -15.86 21.15 -3.91
N ILE A 323 -15.47 22.42 -3.82
CA ILE A 323 -16.36 23.53 -3.43
C ILE A 323 -17.54 23.62 -4.40
N ALA A 324 -17.30 23.55 -5.70
CA ALA A 324 -18.35 23.66 -6.71
C ALA A 324 -19.36 22.49 -6.70
N ARG A 325 -18.92 21.30 -6.29
CA ARG A 325 -19.79 20.12 -6.11
C ARG A 325 -20.48 20.07 -4.75
N CYS A 326 -20.03 20.88 -3.79
CA CYS A 326 -20.55 20.88 -2.44
C CYS A 326 -21.95 21.50 -2.40
N ASP A 327 -22.88 20.82 -1.72
CA ASP A 327 -24.19 21.35 -1.36
C ASP A 327 -24.39 21.32 0.17
N GLU A 328 -25.57 21.75 0.64
CA GLU A 328 -25.91 21.77 2.07
C GLU A 328 -25.80 20.39 2.76
N LYS A 329 -25.74 19.28 2.01
CA LYS A 329 -25.56 17.95 2.60
C LYS A 329 -24.19 17.76 3.23
N ILE A 330 -23.24 18.68 3.01
CA ILE A 330 -21.93 18.64 3.67
C ILE A 330 -22.06 18.65 5.20
N PHE A 331 -23.07 19.34 5.74
CA PHE A 331 -23.32 19.40 7.18
C PHE A 331 -23.68 18.03 7.76
N ASN A 332 -24.21 17.10 6.96
CA ASN A 332 -24.49 15.74 7.41
C ASN A 332 -23.23 14.95 7.76
N TYR A 333 -22.06 15.37 7.26
CA TYR A 333 -20.79 14.71 7.57
C TYR A 333 -20.13 15.28 8.84
N ILE A 334 -20.63 16.38 9.40
CA ILE A 334 -20.11 16.95 10.65
C ILE A 334 -20.51 16.03 11.81
N GLY A 335 -19.52 15.51 12.52
CA GLY A 335 -19.71 14.52 13.58
C GLY A 335 -19.88 13.08 13.08
N GLU A 336 -19.91 12.85 11.75
CA GLU A 336 -19.84 11.51 11.20
C GLU A 336 -18.38 11.03 11.10
N ASN A 337 -18.14 9.81 11.58
CA ASN A 337 -16.86 9.13 11.47
C ASN A 337 -16.60 8.53 10.08
N ASP A 338 -17.64 8.50 9.24
CA ASP A 338 -17.64 7.96 7.88
C ASP A 338 -18.02 9.07 6.91
N ILE A 339 -17.11 9.40 6.02
CA ILE A 339 -17.36 10.37 4.96
C ILE A 339 -17.41 9.59 3.65
N ARG A 340 -18.60 9.60 3.03
CA ARG A 340 -18.93 8.72 1.90
C ARG A 340 -18.30 9.15 0.56
N ASP A 341 -17.76 10.36 0.49
CA ASP A 341 -17.26 10.95 -0.74
C ASP A 341 -15.83 11.50 -0.60
N GLU A 342 -14.99 11.26 -1.63
CA GLU A 342 -13.65 11.81 -1.79
C GLU A 342 -13.64 13.34 -1.87
N VAL A 343 -14.76 13.94 -2.27
CA VAL A 343 -14.95 15.39 -2.34
C VAL A 343 -14.96 15.98 -0.94
N SER A 344 -15.71 15.40 -0.01
CA SER A 344 -15.85 15.89 1.36
C SER A 344 -14.55 15.86 2.16
N HIS A 345 -13.62 14.94 1.87
CA HIS A 345 -12.31 14.90 2.55
C HIS A 345 -11.38 16.08 2.25
N LYS A 346 -11.66 16.84 1.18
CA LYS A 346 -10.92 18.06 0.82
C LYS A 346 -11.46 19.30 1.53
N LEU A 347 -12.68 19.22 2.05
CA LEU A 347 -13.41 20.34 2.67
C LEU A 347 -13.57 20.17 4.18
N ILE A 348 -13.69 18.92 4.66
CA ILE A 348 -13.88 18.58 6.06
C ILE A 348 -12.64 17.87 6.58
N HIS A 349 -12.08 18.41 7.64
CA HIS A 349 -10.97 17.81 8.37
C HIS A 349 -11.47 17.14 9.65
N ILE A 350 -10.86 16.01 9.98
CA ILE A 350 -11.09 15.33 11.25
C ILE A 350 -10.28 16.07 12.31
N CYS A 351 -10.98 16.72 13.23
CA CYS A 351 -10.39 17.27 14.44
C CYS A 351 -10.35 16.17 15.51
N THR A 352 -9.18 15.94 16.09
CA THR A 352 -9.02 15.02 17.22
C THR A 352 -9.01 15.81 18.52
N ASN A 353 -9.24 15.13 19.65
CA ASN A 353 -9.09 15.77 20.95
C ASN A 353 -7.66 16.30 21.08
N PRO A 354 -7.47 17.53 21.60
CA PRO A 354 -6.15 18.00 22.00
C PRO A 354 -5.59 17.03 23.03
N LEU A 355 -4.27 16.86 23.01
CA LEU A 355 -3.59 16.09 24.04
C LEU A 355 -3.84 16.80 25.37
N ILE A 356 -4.36 16.07 26.36
CA ILE A 356 -4.36 16.56 27.74
C ILE A 356 -2.90 16.46 28.16
N ASP A 357 -2.21 17.59 28.21
CA ASP A 357 -0.97 17.67 28.98
C ASP A 357 -1.37 17.39 30.44
N GLU A 358 -0.92 16.27 30.99
CA GLU A 358 -1.11 15.94 32.42
C GLU A 358 -0.39 16.92 33.37
N SER A 359 0.03 18.09 32.89
CA SER A 359 0.73 19.12 33.67
C SER A 359 -0.11 20.31 34.10
N GLU A 360 -1.41 20.39 33.77
CA GLU A 360 -2.29 21.44 34.31
C GLU A 360 -3.59 20.87 34.91
N ASP A 361 -3.46 20.12 36.00
CA ASP A 361 -4.53 19.99 37.00
C ASP A 361 -4.47 21.21 37.92
N ASP A 362 -4.85 22.38 37.40
CA ASP A 362 -5.13 23.54 38.26
C ASP A 362 -6.62 23.47 38.63
N GLY A 363 -6.85 22.78 39.75
CA GLY A 363 -8.17 22.60 40.33
C GLY A 363 -8.84 23.96 40.57
N SER A 364 -9.84 24.27 39.76
CA SER A 364 -10.85 25.25 40.11
C SER A 364 -12.21 24.56 40.12
N ASP A 365 -12.63 24.15 41.31
CA ASP A 365 -14.02 23.80 41.62
C ASP A 365 -14.93 24.97 41.21
N ILE A 366 -15.84 24.73 40.26
CA ILE A 366 -16.93 25.65 39.98
C ILE A 366 -18.03 25.37 40.99
N GLU A 367 -18.08 26.18 42.05
CA GLU A 367 -19.24 26.28 42.94
C GLU A 367 -20.47 26.74 42.13
N ILE A 368 -21.50 25.90 42.07
CA ILE A 368 -22.80 26.28 41.53
C ILE A 368 -23.57 26.98 42.65
N GLU A 369 -23.61 28.32 42.60
CA GLU A 369 -24.56 29.11 43.39
C GLU A 369 -25.99 28.77 42.97
N SER A 370 -26.73 28.16 43.88
CA SER A 370 -28.18 28.05 43.84
C SER A 370 -28.83 29.41 44.12
N GLY A 371 -29.20 30.14 43.06
CA GLY A 371 -30.04 31.33 43.14
C GLY A 371 -31.50 30.98 42.84
N GLY A 372 -32.36 31.06 43.86
CA GLY A 372 -33.80 30.87 43.74
C GLY A 372 -34.53 32.07 43.13
N GLY A 373 -35.70 31.77 42.57
CA GLY A 373 -36.75 32.70 42.13
C GLY A 373 -38.01 31.92 41.80
#